data_AF-A0A2M8JNI3-F1
#
_entry.id   AF-A0A2M8JNI3-F1
#
_cell.length_a   1.000
_cell.length_b   1.000
_cell.length_c   1.000
_cell.angle_alpha   90.00
_cell.angle_beta   90.00
_cell.angle_gamma   90.00
#
_symmetry.space_group_name_H-M   'P 1'
#
loop_
_entity.id
_entity.type
_entity.pdbx_description
1 polymer ?
#
loop_
_entity_poly.entity_id
_entity_poly.type
_entity_poly.pdbx_seq_one_letter_code
_entity_poly.pdbx_strand_id
1 'polypeptide(L)'
;MTRLFKFVAVAEGISYLVLFFNMLVIKPNDLGLYKALLFPVGMAHGLLFMGYVLLAILIREDQQWKWKDFIIVQLASLLPFATFYVEKKYVTNA
;
A
#
# COMPACT_ATOMS: atom_id res chain seq x y z
N MET A 1 -9.23 -11.71 8.89
CA MET A 1 -9.22 -10.37 8.25
C MET A 1 -7.88 -9.67 8.45
N THR A 2 -7.36 -9.64 9.68
CA THR A 2 -6.07 -9.01 10.01
C THR A 2 -4.88 -9.50 9.19
N ARG A 3 -4.69 -10.82 9.03
CA ARG A 3 -3.59 -11.37 8.20
C ARG A 3 -3.66 -10.95 6.73
N LEU A 4 -4.87 -10.83 6.18
CA LEU A 4 -5.08 -10.36 4.81
C LEU A 4 -4.69 -8.88 4.70
N PHE A 5 -5.08 -8.04 5.67
CA PHE A 5 -4.64 -6.66 5.72
C PHE A 5 -3.12 -6.52 5.77
N LYS A 6 -2.42 -7.35 6.57
CA LYS A 6 -0.95 -7.36 6.61
C LYS A 6 -0.34 -7.65 5.24
N PHE A 7 -0.87 -8.66 4.55
CA PHE A 7 -0.42 -8.99 3.20
C PHE A 7 -0.69 -7.84 2.21
N VAL A 8 -1.89 -7.26 2.24
CA VAL A 8 -2.25 -6.13 1.37
C VAL A 8 -1.41 -4.90 1.67
N ALA A 9 -1.13 -4.58 2.93
CA ALA A 9 -0.28 -3.46 3.33
C ALA A 9 1.16 -3.61 2.81
N VAL A 10 1.74 -4.81 2.92
CA VAL A 10 3.07 -5.08 2.37
C VAL A 10 3.06 -5.06 0.84
N ALA A 11 2.06 -5.68 0.21
CA ALA A 11 1.92 -5.70 -1.24
C ALA A 11 1.72 -4.29 -1.82
N GLU A 12 0.95 -3.44 -1.15
CA GLU A 12 0.75 -2.03 -1.50
C GLU A 12 2.09 -1.29 -1.47
N GLY A 13 2.85 -1.38 -0.36
CA GLY A 13 4.15 -0.72 -0.24
C GLY A 13 5.14 -1.20 -1.31
N ILE A 14 5.19 -2.51 -1.58
CA ILE A 14 6.01 -3.07 -2.68
C ILE A 14 5.55 -2.52 -4.03
N SER A 15 4.24 -2.51 -4.32
CA SER A 15 3.72 -2.02 -5.60
C SER A 15 4.04 -0.53 -5.83
N TYR A 16 4.04 0.27 -4.77
CA TYR A 16 4.45 1.67 -4.80
C TYR A 16 5.94 1.80 -5.12
N LEU A 17 6.80 1.00 -4.47
CA LEU A 17 8.23 0.96 -4.77
C LEU A 17 8.50 0.56 -6.23
N VAL A 18 7.75 -0.39 -6.78
CA VAL A 18 7.85 -0.78 -8.20
C VAL A 18 7.45 0.38 -9.12
N LEU A 19 6.40 1.14 -8.78
CA LEU A 19 6.04 2.35 -9.55
C LEU A 19 7.14 3.40 -9.51
N PHE A 20 7.75 3.65 -8.34
CA PHE A 20 8.89 4.56 -8.22
C PHE A 20 10.07 4.08 -9.05
N PHE A 21 10.41 2.79 -9.00
CA PHE A 21 11.48 2.22 -9.81
C PHE A 21 11.21 2.39 -11.31
N ASN A 22 9.98 2.11 -11.76
CA ASN A 22 9.58 2.31 -13.15
C ASN A 22 9.72 3.79 -13.57
N MET A 23 9.37 4.73 -12.69
CA MET A 23 9.46 6.17 -12.98
C MET A 23 10.89 6.73 -12.93
N LEU A 24 11.72 6.29 -11.98
CA LEU A 24 13.06 6.85 -11.74
C LEU A 24 14.14 6.16 -12.59
N VAL A 25 13.98 4.87 -12.87
CA VAL A 25 15.00 4.06 -13.56
C VAL A 25 14.58 3.73 -14.98
N ILE A 26 13.36 3.22 -15.22
CA ILE A 26 12.96 2.77 -16.55
C ILE A 26 12.63 3.93 -17.48
N LYS A 27 11.82 4.90 -17.01
CA LYS A 27 11.41 6.08 -17.80
C LYS A 27 12.56 6.82 -18.51
N PRO A 28 13.70 7.15 -17.86
CA PRO A 28 14.79 7.84 -18.55
C PRO A 28 15.59 6.97 -19.52
N ASN A 29 15.57 5.63 -19.36
CA ASN A 29 16.35 4.70 -20.19
C ASN A 29 15.55 4.12 -21.37
N ASP A 30 14.26 3.83 -21.17
CA ASP A 30 13.37 3.27 -22.17
C ASP A 30 11.92 3.72 -21.94
N LEU A 31 11.49 4.67 -22.77
CA LEU A 31 10.15 5.26 -22.69
C LEU A 31 9.04 4.31 -23.18
N GLY A 32 9.38 3.35 -24.04
CA GLY A 32 8.44 2.34 -24.54
C GLY A 32 8.13 1.30 -23.47
N LEU A 33 9.19 0.77 -22.84
CA LEU A 33 9.07 -0.16 -21.72
C LEU A 33 8.36 0.49 -20.53
N TYR A 34 8.68 1.74 -20.22
CA TYR A 34 8.00 2.49 -19.15
C TYR A 34 6.48 2.50 -19.32
N LYS A 35 5.98 2.82 -20.53
CA LYS A 35 4.54 2.87 -20.81
C LYS A 35 3.90 1.49 -20.74
N ALA A 36 4.59 0.46 -21.22
CA ALA A 36 4.12 -0.93 -21.18
C ALA A 36 3.96 -1.44 -19.74
N LEU A 37 4.88 -1.07 -18.84
CA LEU A 37 4.82 -1.46 -17.42
C LEU A 37 3.91 -0.57 -16.58
N LEU A 38 3.77 0.72 -16.94
CA LEU A 38 3.00 1.69 -16.15
C LEU A 38 1.53 1.29 -16.01
N PHE A 39 0.89 0.84 -17.10
CA PHE A 39 -0.53 0.47 -17.07
C PHE A 39 -0.83 -0.72 -16.13
N PRO A 40 -0.21 -1.90 -16.29
CA PRO A 40 -0.48 -3.04 -15.42
C PRO A 40 -0.05 -2.81 -13.97
N VAL A 41 1.12 -2.20 -13.74
CA VAL A 41 1.62 -1.93 -12.38
C VAL A 41 0.78 -0.86 -11.70
N GLY A 42 0.42 0.21 -12.42
CA GLY A 42 -0.43 1.27 -11.90
C GLY A 42 -1.83 0.77 -11.53
N MET A 43 -2.42 -0.07 -12.37
CA MET A 43 -3.72 -0.68 -12.09
C MET A 43 -3.65 -1.63 -10.87
N ALA A 44 -2.62 -2.48 -10.80
CA ALA A 44 -2.41 -3.37 -9.65
C ALA A 44 -2.23 -2.59 -8.35
N HIS A 45 -1.42 -1.53 -8.38
CA HIS A 45 -1.23 -0.63 -7.23
C HIS A 45 -2.54 0.05 -6.81
N GLY A 46 -3.31 0.60 -7.76
CA GLY A 46 -4.59 1.23 -7.45
C GLY A 46 -5.60 0.27 -6.81
N LEU A 47 -5.65 -0.98 -7.26
CA LEU A 47 -6.47 -2.04 -6.64
C LEU A 47 -6.00 -2.36 -5.21
N LEU A 48 -4.68 -2.47 -4.99
CA LEU A 48 -4.10 -2.69 -3.67
C LEU A 48 -4.38 -1.52 -2.72
N PHE A 49 -4.29 -0.28 -3.19
CA PHE A 49 -4.62 0.92 -2.43
C PHE A 49 -6.08 0.92 -1.98
N MET A 50 -7.03 0.67 -2.90
CA MET A 50 -8.45 0.57 -2.55
C MET A 50 -8.70 -0.59 -1.59
N GLY A 51 -8.07 -1.74 -1.81
CA GLY A 51 -8.13 -2.90 -0.91
C GLY A 51 -7.62 -2.59 0.49
N TYR A 52 -6.49 -1.87 0.59
CA TYR A 52 -5.94 -1.42 1.86
C TYR A 52 -6.92 -0.53 2.62
N VAL A 53 -7.48 0.48 1.97
CA VAL A 53 -8.45 1.42 2.58
C VAL A 53 -9.69 0.69 3.08
N LEU A 54 -10.26 -0.20 2.27
CA LEU A 54 -11.45 -0.97 2.65
C LEU A 54 -11.15 -1.93 3.81
N LEU A 55 -10.03 -2.66 3.74
CA LEU A 55 -9.64 -3.58 4.81
C LEU A 55 -9.31 -2.85 6.11
N ALA A 56 -8.65 -1.69 6.05
CA ALA A 56 -8.37 -0.85 7.21
C ALA A 56 -9.65 -0.41 7.93
N ILE A 57 -10.72 -0.09 7.18
CA ILE A 57 -12.04 0.23 7.75
C ILE A 57 -12.63 -1.01 8.44
N LEU A 58 -12.56 -2.17 7.79
CA LEU A 58 -13.14 -3.41 8.29
C LEU A 58 -12.45 -3.93 9.57
N ILE A 59 -11.12 -3.81 9.65
CA ILE A 59 -10.37 -4.29 10.84
C ILE A 59 -10.24 -3.24 11.94
N ARG A 60 -10.75 -2.02 11.74
CA ARG A 60 -10.60 -0.92 12.69
C ARG A 60 -11.11 -1.29 14.08
N GLU A 61 -12.30 -1.89 14.14
CA GLU A 61 -12.93 -2.33 15.38
C GLU A 61 -12.16 -3.51 15.99
N ASP A 62 -11.73 -4.48 15.18
CA ASP A 62 -10.92 -5.63 15.63
C ASP A 62 -9.57 -5.21 16.23
N GLN A 63 -8.96 -4.15 15.69
CA GLN A 63 -7.70 -3.59 16.20
C GLN A 63 -7.90 -2.52 17.29
N GLN A 64 -9.15 -2.19 17.65
CA GLN A 64 -9.49 -1.18 18.66
C GLN A 64 -8.79 0.17 18.40
N TRP A 65 -8.63 0.56 17.13
CA TRP A 65 -7.93 1.77 16.75
C TRP A 65 -8.71 3.02 17.14
N LYS A 66 -8.05 3.95 17.84
CA LYS A 66 -8.62 5.28 18.07
C LYS A 66 -8.68 6.05 16.75
N TRP A 67 -9.46 7.12 16.74
CA TRP A 67 -9.65 7.90 15.51
C TRP A 67 -8.35 8.50 14.94
N LYS A 68 -7.40 8.83 15.83
CA LYS A 68 -6.05 9.25 15.46
C LYS A 68 -5.26 8.13 14.76
N ASP A 69 -5.33 6.90 15.29
CA ASP A 69 -4.60 5.76 14.75
C ASP A 69 -5.16 5.36 13.37
N PHE A 70 -6.48 5.37 13.22
CA PHE A 70 -7.12 5.13 11.92
C PHE A 70 -6.68 6.15 10.85
N ILE A 71 -6.63 7.44 11.18
CA ILE A 71 -6.15 8.47 10.24
C ILE A 71 -4.68 8.22 9.87
N ILE A 72 -3.83 7.87 10.84
CA ILE A 72 -2.43 7.54 10.58
C ILE A 72 -2.32 6.33 9.64
N VAL A 73 -3.11 5.29 9.88
CA VAL A 73 -3.16 4.09 9.02
C VAL A 73 -3.57 4.45 7.59
N GLN A 74 -4.56 5.30 7.42
CA GLN A 74 -5.01 5.76 6.10
C GLN A 74 -4.00 6.65 5.39
N LEU A 75 -3.32 7.54 6.12
CA LEU A 75 -2.26 8.37 5.55
C LEU A 75 -1.02 7.57 5.21
N ALA A 76 -0.78 6.44 5.90
CA ALA A 76 0.36 5.59 5.64
C ALA A 76 0.32 4.94 4.25
N SER A 77 -0.85 4.69 3.65
CA SER A 77 -0.94 4.18 2.28
C SER A 77 -0.57 5.20 1.20
N LEU A 78 -0.35 6.46 1.57
CA LEU A 78 0.14 7.48 0.63
C LEU A 78 1.67 7.52 0.55
N LEU A 79 2.36 6.84 1.48
CA LEU A 79 3.81 6.85 1.59
C LEU A 79 4.35 5.40 1.47
N PRO A 80 5.27 5.12 0.53
CA PRO A 80 5.69 3.75 0.19
C PRO A 80 6.28 2.96 1.37
N PHE A 81 6.86 3.64 2.36
CA PHE A 81 7.46 3.00 3.54
C PHE A 81 6.54 3.00 4.76
N ALA A 82 5.49 3.82 4.77
CA ALA A 82 4.66 3.96 5.96
C ALA A 82 3.72 2.76 6.15
N THR A 83 3.33 2.06 5.08
CA THR A 83 2.54 0.83 5.18
C THR A 83 3.28 -0.32 5.86
N PHE A 84 4.60 -0.43 5.68
CA PHE A 84 5.44 -1.37 6.45
C PHE A 84 5.49 -1.01 7.94
N TYR A 85 5.55 0.28 8.27
CA TYR A 85 5.52 0.73 9.65
C TYR A 85 4.16 0.45 10.30
N VAL A 86 3.07 0.67 9.56
CA VAL A 86 1.72 0.38 10.02
C VAL A 86 1.52 -1.11 10.28
N GLU A 87 1.94 -1.96 9.35
CA GLU A 87 1.88 -3.41 9.51
C GLU A 87 2.60 -3.87 10.79
N LYS A 88 3.77 -3.31 11.10
CA LYS A 88 4.56 -3.72 12.26
C LYS A 88 4.05 -3.16 13.59
N LYS A 89 3.56 -1.91 13.60
CA LYS A 89 3.23 -1.20 14.84
C LYS A 89 1.76 -1.27 15.22
N TYR A 90 0.86 -1.22 14.24
CA TYR A 90 -0.58 -1.05 14.48
C TYR A 90 -1.36 -2.34 14.32
N VAL A 91 -0.76 -3.38 13.75
CA VAL A 91 -1.40 -4.68 13.56
C VAL A 91 -0.89 -5.68 14.60
N THR A 92 -1.48 -5.61 15.80
CA THR A 92 -1.07 -6.41 16.97
C THR A 92 -1.97 -7.61 17.23
N ASN A 93 -3.25 -7.56 16.82
CA ASN A 93 -4.24 -8.63 17.06
C ASN A 93 -4.44 -9.51 15.81
N ALA A 94 -3.41 -10.29 15.41
CA ALA A 94 -3.38 -11.06 14.16
C ALA A 94 -3.46 -12.59 14.31
#